data_AF-A0A7C6YBZ5-F1
#
_entry.id   AF-A0A7C6YBZ5-F1
#
_cell.length_a   1.000
_cell.length_b   1.000
_cell.length_c   1.000
_cell.angle_alpha   90.00
_cell.angle_beta   90.00
_cell.angle_gamma   90.00
#
_symmetry.space_group_name_H-M   'P 1'
#
loop_
_entity.id
_entity.type
_entity.pdbx_description
1 polymer ?
#
loop_
_entity_poly.entity_id
_entity_poly.type
_entity_poly.pdbx_seq_one_letter_code
_entity_poly.pdbx_strand_id
1 'polypeptide(L)'
;MKKCIRCGQMVPDDTRVCDNCAFDFLEYEESKHLYESKEDPIVPKEQRSSLIDNPILCFVLGIISFLFMALFLFTADIIIIYLIDVLLFVFLTYYFSARPTKNKLKPFQVVGVWLANIAFSVTIFKIVYVLIDVLF
;
A
#
# COMPACT_ATOMS: atom_id res chain seq x y z
N MET A 1 -23.13 33.26 -15.19
CA MET A 1 -21.95 33.12 -16.07
C MET A 1 -20.82 32.51 -15.26
N LYS A 2 -20.19 31.46 -15.76
CA LYS A 2 -19.09 30.73 -15.10
C LYS A 2 -17.79 30.93 -15.85
N LYS A 3 -16.66 30.85 -15.15
CA LYS A 3 -15.33 30.95 -15.76
C LYS A 3 -14.88 29.58 -16.26
N CYS A 4 -14.46 29.48 -17.52
CA CYS A 4 -13.85 28.26 -18.02
C CYS A 4 -12.51 28.00 -17.33
N ILE A 5 -12.33 26.80 -16.77
CA ILE A 5 -11.14 26.40 -16.00
C ILE A 5 -9.89 26.36 -16.90
N ARG A 6 -10.07 26.05 -18.19
CA ARG A 6 -8.97 25.88 -19.15
C ARG A 6 -8.52 27.17 -19.83
N CYS A 7 -9.44 27.99 -20.34
CA CYS A 7 -9.11 29.21 -21.08
C CYS A 7 -9.38 30.52 -20.31
N GLY A 8 -10.01 30.44 -19.14
CA GLY A 8 -10.24 31.61 -18.28
C GLY A 8 -11.32 32.58 -18.76
N GLN A 9 -12.00 32.32 -19.88
CA GLN A 9 -13.10 33.15 -20.38
C GLN A 9 -14.40 32.91 -19.61
N MET A 10 -15.25 33.94 -19.58
CA MET A 10 -16.60 33.87 -19.01
C MET A 10 -17.55 33.25 -20.04
N VAL A 11 -18.19 32.15 -19.68
CA VAL A 11 -19.18 31.45 -20.49
C VAL A 11 -20.54 31.42 -19.77
N PRO A 12 -21.67 31.29 -20.49
CA PRO A 12 -22.97 31.04 -19.88
C PRO A 12 -22.97 29.83 -18.92
N ASP A 13 -23.83 29.85 -17.89
CA ASP A 13 -23.81 28.81 -16.84
C ASP A 13 -24.24 27.43 -17.38
N ASP A 14 -25.15 27.43 -18.36
CA ASP A 14 -25.69 26.27 -19.07
C ASP A 14 -24.76 25.71 -20.16
N THR A 15 -23.61 26.34 -20.40
CA THR A 15 -22.66 25.89 -21.43
C THR A 15 -22.05 24.54 -21.07
N ARG A 16 -22.27 23.55 -21.95
CA ARG A 16 -21.78 22.16 -21.83
C ARG A 16 -20.32 22.02 -22.27
N VAL A 17 -19.96 22.64 -23.38
CA VAL A 17 -18.60 22.65 -23.94
C VAL A 17 -18.20 24.09 -24.20
N CYS A 18 -17.00 24.49 -23.78
CA CYS A 18 -16.51 25.84 -24.03
C CYS A 18 -16.19 26.04 -25.52
N ASP A 19 -16.88 26.96 -26.19
CA ASP A 19 -16.71 27.24 -27.62
C ASP A 19 -15.28 27.67 -28.00
N ASN A 20 -14.54 28.28 -27.07
CA ASN A 20 -13.20 28.79 -27.34
C ASN A 20 -12.10 27.72 -27.20
N CYS A 21 -12.24 26.76 -26.29
CA CYS A 21 -11.17 25.79 -25.99
C CYS A 21 -11.61 24.33 -25.99
N ALA A 22 -12.83 24.07 -26.46
CA ALA A 22 -13.47 22.76 -26.52
C ALA A 22 -13.42 21.98 -25.20
N PHE A 23 -13.43 22.69 -24.07
CA PHE A 23 -13.41 22.08 -22.75
C PHE A 23 -14.82 21.64 -22.37
N ASP A 24 -15.03 20.34 -22.20
CA ASP A 24 -16.30 19.76 -21.76
C ASP A 24 -16.42 19.82 -20.23
N PHE A 25 -17.42 20.57 -19.75
CA PHE A 25 -17.66 20.76 -18.33
C PHE A 25 -18.32 19.54 -17.68
N LEU A 26 -19.14 18.79 -18.43
CA LEU A 26 -19.78 17.58 -17.91
C LEU A 26 -18.75 16.47 -17.75
N GLU A 27 -17.90 16.26 -18.77
CA GLU A 27 -16.83 15.27 -18.66
C GLU A 27 -15.86 15.63 -17.53
N TYR A 28 -15.56 16.92 -17.34
CA TYR A 28 -14.75 17.37 -16.21
C TYR A 28 -15.42 17.14 -14.86
N GLU A 29 -16.71 17.45 -14.70
CA GLU A 29 -17.44 17.17 -13.46
C GLU A 29 -17.55 15.67 -13.18
N GLU A 30 -17.84 14.88 -14.21
CA GLU A 30 -17.89 13.42 -14.12
C GLU A 30 -16.51 12.84 -13.81
N SER A 31 -15.40 13.40 -14.30
CA SER A 31 -14.04 12.89 -14.02
C SER A 31 -13.38 13.52 -12.79
N LYS A 32 -13.96 14.58 -12.20
CA LYS A 32 -13.39 15.30 -11.05
C LYS A 32 -13.10 14.39 -9.86
N HIS A 33 -13.99 13.42 -9.60
CA HIS A 33 -13.82 12.44 -8.53
C HIS A 33 -12.58 11.54 -8.72
N LEU A 34 -12.07 11.38 -9.95
CA LEU A 34 -10.84 10.65 -10.25
C LEU A 34 -9.59 11.42 -9.80
N TYR A 35 -9.71 12.73 -9.64
CA TYR A 35 -8.62 13.62 -9.21
C TYR A 35 -8.76 14.10 -7.76
N GLU A 36 -9.85 13.73 -7.07
CA GLU A 36 -10.00 13.94 -5.63
C GLU A 36 -9.02 13.04 -4.88
N SER A 37 -7.78 13.52 -4.74
CA SER A 37 -6.81 12.89 -3.87
C SER A 37 -7.29 13.04 -2.44
N LYS A 38 -7.57 11.92 -1.76
CA LYS A 38 -7.87 11.91 -0.33
C LYS A 38 -6.84 12.76 0.41
N GLU A 39 -7.29 13.69 1.25
CA GLU A 39 -6.41 14.53 2.05
C GLU A 39 -5.59 13.69 3.03
N ASP A 40 -4.31 14.01 3.16
CA ASP A 40 -3.41 13.31 4.07
C ASP A 40 -3.90 13.42 5.54
N PRO A 41 -3.69 12.39 6.36
CA PRO A 41 -4.12 12.43 7.76
C PRO A 41 -3.43 13.57 8.52
N ILE A 42 -4.20 14.28 9.34
CA ILE A 42 -3.72 15.38 10.17
C ILE A 42 -2.96 14.77 11.37
N VAL A 43 -1.64 14.95 11.41
CA VAL A 43 -0.76 14.52 12.50
C VAL A 43 0.05 15.69 13.08
N PRO A 44 0.52 15.59 14.33
CA PRO A 44 1.43 16.57 14.92
C PRO A 44 2.67 16.82 14.04
N LYS A 45 3.25 18.03 14.11
CA LYS A 45 4.39 18.40 13.24
C LYS A 45 5.56 17.43 13.41
N GLU A 46 5.75 16.93 14.62
CA GLU A 46 6.80 16.00 15.03
C GLU A 46 6.63 14.62 14.37
N GLN A 47 5.39 14.23 14.02
CA GLN A 47 5.05 12.93 13.43
C GLN A 47 4.88 12.97 11.91
N ARG A 48 5.13 14.11 11.27
CA ARG A 48 4.98 14.25 9.81
C ARG A 48 5.93 13.35 9.03
N SER A 49 7.15 13.12 9.54
CA SER A 49 8.10 12.19 8.92
C SER A 49 7.54 10.77 8.91
N SER A 50 6.90 10.37 10.01
CA SER A 50 6.35 9.01 10.17
C SER A 50 5.28 8.67 9.13
N LEU A 51 4.59 9.66 8.55
CA LEU A 51 3.63 9.42 7.44
C LEU A 51 4.29 8.82 6.19
N ILE A 52 5.59 9.07 6.01
CA ILE A 52 6.41 8.57 4.91
C ILE A 52 7.24 7.38 5.39
N ASP A 53 7.77 7.41 6.60
CA ASP A 53 8.63 6.33 7.11
C ASP A 53 7.85 5.03 7.33
N ASN A 54 6.66 5.10 7.94
CA ASN A 54 5.82 3.93 8.22
C ASN A 54 5.50 3.09 6.96
N PRO A 55 5.00 3.67 5.84
CA PRO A 55 4.72 2.88 4.65
C PRO A 55 5.97 2.30 3.99
N ILE A 56 7.10 3.01 4.02
CA ILE A 56 8.37 2.52 3.47
C ILE A 56 8.91 1.38 4.32
N LEU A 57 8.92 1.53 5.65
CA LEU A 57 9.35 0.48 6.57
C LEU A 57 8.45 -0.76 6.44
N CYS A 58 7.13 -0.59 6.38
CA CYS A 58 6.19 -1.69 6.13
C CYS A 58 6.54 -2.45 4.84
N PHE A 59 6.79 -1.74 3.75
CA PHE A 59 7.15 -2.36 2.48
C PHE A 59 8.49 -3.11 2.55
N VAL A 60 9.53 -2.49 3.11
CA VAL A 60 10.87 -3.09 3.25
C VAL A 60 10.84 -4.31 4.16
N LEU A 61 10.15 -4.24 5.30
CA LEU A 61 9.98 -5.37 6.22
C LEU A 61 9.19 -6.51 5.57
N GLY A 62 8.19 -6.20 4.75
CA GLY A 62 7.48 -7.18 3.92
C GLY A 62 8.42 -7.93 2.98
N ILE A 63 9.30 -7.21 2.27
CA ILE A 63 10.34 -7.83 1.41
C ILE A 63 11.28 -8.71 2.23
N ILE A 64 11.77 -8.22 3.37
CA ILE A 64 12.68 -8.98 4.23
C ILE A 64 12.00 -10.27 4.72
N SER A 65 10.74 -10.20 5.14
CA SER A 65 9.97 -11.38 5.56
C SER A 65 9.86 -12.41 4.43
N PHE A 66 9.68 -11.95 3.19
CA PHE A 66 9.60 -12.80 2.01
C PHE A 66 10.94 -13.47 1.69
N LEU A 67 12.06 -12.75 1.85
CA LEU A 67 13.40 -13.31 1.68
C LEU A 67 13.71 -14.39 2.73
N PHE A 68 13.40 -14.13 4.01
CA PHE A 68 13.56 -15.14 5.06
C PHE A 68 12.63 -16.33 4.87
N MET A 69 11.41 -16.14 4.36
CA MET A 69 10.54 -17.25 4.00
C MET A 69 11.17 -18.09 2.88
N ALA A 70 11.77 -17.48 1.86
CA ALA A 70 12.45 -18.23 0.80
C ALA A 70 13.64 -19.04 1.36
N LEU A 71 14.47 -18.43 2.20
CA LEU A 71 15.56 -19.13 2.91
C LEU A 71 15.02 -20.29 3.74
N PHE A 72 13.94 -20.05 4.50
CA PHE A 72 13.28 -21.08 5.29
C PHE A 72 12.69 -22.18 4.41
N LEU A 73 12.16 -21.88 3.22
CA LEU A 73 11.53 -22.87 2.34
C LEU A 73 12.55 -23.84 1.75
N PHE A 74 13.69 -23.34 1.27
CA PHE A 74 14.69 -24.12 0.53
C PHE A 74 15.68 -24.91 1.41
N THR A 75 15.64 -24.76 2.74
CA THR A 75 16.43 -25.62 3.64
C THR A 75 15.75 -26.97 3.81
N ALA A 76 16.49 -28.08 3.90
CA ALA A 76 15.88 -29.38 4.15
C ALA A 76 15.24 -29.44 5.56
N ASP A 77 15.97 -28.91 6.55
CA ASP A 77 15.55 -28.93 7.94
C ASP A 77 14.80 -27.65 8.37
N ILE A 78 14.08 -27.77 9.49
CA ILE A 78 13.48 -26.63 10.19
C ILE A 78 14.58 -25.91 10.97
N ILE A 79 15.13 -24.87 10.36
CA ILE A 79 16.07 -23.97 11.02
C ILE A 79 15.25 -22.97 11.85
N ILE A 80 15.26 -23.15 13.18
CA ILE A 80 14.46 -22.36 14.14
C ILE A 80 14.71 -20.86 14.00
N ILE A 81 15.97 -20.44 13.75
CA ILE A 81 16.29 -19.02 13.60
C ILE A 81 15.55 -18.39 12.42
N TYR A 82 15.46 -19.05 11.28
CA TYR A 82 14.71 -18.56 10.12
C TYR A 82 13.21 -18.50 10.36
N LEU A 83 12.66 -19.46 11.12
CA LEU A 83 11.27 -19.42 11.53
C LEU A 83 10.98 -18.19 12.41
N ILE A 84 11.82 -17.95 13.41
CA ILE A 84 11.70 -16.78 14.30
C ILE A 84 11.81 -15.49 13.49
N ASP A 85 12.76 -15.41 12.55
CA ASP A 85 12.95 -14.23 11.71
C ASP A 85 11.71 -13.95 10.85
N VAL A 86 11.13 -14.96 10.19
CA VAL A 86 9.89 -14.76 9.41
C VAL A 86 8.77 -14.22 10.30
N LEU A 87 8.55 -14.82 11.47
CA LEU A 87 7.49 -14.38 12.39
C LEU A 87 7.73 -12.96 12.90
N LEU A 88 8.98 -12.62 13.24
CA LEU A 88 9.38 -11.28 13.68
C LEU A 88 9.13 -10.24 12.59
N PHE A 89 9.58 -10.47 11.37
CA PHE A 89 9.42 -9.52 10.27
C PHE A 89 7.97 -9.38 9.79
N VAL A 90 7.19 -10.47 9.82
CA VAL A 90 5.74 -10.41 9.58
C VAL A 90 5.07 -9.55 10.67
N PHE A 91 5.38 -9.78 11.94
CA PHE A 91 4.83 -8.99 13.04
C PHE A 91 5.18 -7.49 12.91
N LEU A 92 6.44 -7.17 12.63
CA LEU A 92 6.87 -5.79 12.42
C LEU A 92 6.16 -5.14 11.22
N THR A 93 5.98 -5.88 10.13
CA THR A 93 5.22 -5.38 8.96
C THR A 93 3.81 -4.98 9.35
N TYR A 94 3.11 -5.83 10.09
CA TYR A 94 1.77 -5.54 10.60
C TYR A 94 1.74 -4.36 11.58
N TYR A 95 2.75 -4.25 12.44
CA TYR A 95 2.88 -3.13 13.36
C TYR A 95 3.02 -1.79 12.63
N PHE A 96 3.83 -1.72 11.57
CA PHE A 96 3.99 -0.50 10.76
C PHE A 96 2.82 -0.27 9.80
N SER A 97 2.10 -1.30 9.35
CA SER A 97 0.90 -1.13 8.53
C SER A 97 -0.28 -0.51 9.29
N ALA A 98 -0.35 -0.74 10.61
CA ALA A 98 -1.39 -0.17 11.46
C ALA A 98 -1.19 1.34 11.75
N ARG A 99 -0.03 1.90 11.38
CA ARG A 99 0.32 3.30 11.64
C ARG A 99 -0.18 4.23 10.52
N PRO A 100 -0.47 5.51 10.82
CA PRO A 100 -0.94 6.47 9.82
C PRO A 100 0.09 6.66 8.70
N THR A 101 -0.42 6.85 7.49
CA THR A 101 0.37 6.98 6.26
C THR A 101 -0.15 8.10 5.38
N LYS A 102 0.73 8.66 4.56
CA LYS A 102 0.36 9.51 3.45
C LYS A 102 -0.52 8.74 2.46
N ASN A 103 -1.62 9.32 1.98
CA ASN A 103 -2.55 8.57 1.12
C ASN A 103 -1.89 8.10 -0.18
N LYS A 104 -0.94 8.89 -0.71
CA LYS A 104 -0.13 8.52 -1.89
C LYS A 104 0.75 7.30 -1.66
N LEU A 105 1.12 7.00 -0.41
CA LEU A 105 2.01 5.89 -0.03
C LEU A 105 1.25 4.69 0.56
N LYS A 106 -0.07 4.79 0.71
CA LYS A 106 -0.90 3.66 1.15
C LYS A 106 -0.72 2.39 0.29
N PRO A 107 -0.52 2.47 -1.04
CA PRO A 107 -0.21 1.28 -1.83
C PRO A 107 1.05 0.52 -1.35
N PHE A 108 2.08 1.22 -0.85
CA PHE A 108 3.28 0.57 -0.32
C PHE A 108 3.00 -0.28 0.93
N GLN A 109 2.16 0.22 1.85
CA GLN A 109 1.72 -0.58 3.00
C GLN A 109 0.95 -1.81 2.56
N VAL A 110 0.05 -1.67 1.58
CA VAL A 110 -0.75 -2.78 1.07
C VAL A 110 0.15 -3.86 0.48
N VAL A 111 1.14 -3.48 -0.34
CA VAL A 111 2.09 -4.43 -0.91
C VAL A 111 2.96 -5.09 0.17
N GLY A 112 3.45 -4.33 1.15
CA GLY A 112 4.21 -4.87 2.28
C GLY A 112 3.43 -5.94 3.06
N VAL A 113 2.17 -5.67 3.38
CA VAL A 113 1.28 -6.62 4.07
C VAL A 113 1.00 -7.85 3.18
N TRP A 114 0.83 -7.67 1.88
CA TRP A 114 0.67 -8.79 0.94
C TRP A 114 1.88 -9.73 0.95
N LEU A 115 3.10 -9.17 0.90
CA LEU A 115 4.33 -9.96 0.97
C LEU A 115 4.44 -10.72 2.30
N ALA A 116 4.15 -10.06 3.42
CA ALA A 116 4.16 -10.69 4.73
C ALA A 116 3.12 -11.82 4.85
N ASN A 117 1.94 -11.67 4.24
CA ASN A 117 0.93 -12.72 4.20
C ASN A 117 1.38 -13.94 3.42
N ILE A 118 1.95 -13.73 2.23
CA ILE A 118 2.50 -14.83 1.43
C ILE A 118 3.61 -15.54 2.22
N ALA A 119 4.52 -14.77 2.84
CA ALA A 119 5.59 -15.30 3.66
C ALA A 119 5.04 -16.20 4.80
N PHE A 120 4.07 -15.69 5.56
CA PHE A 120 3.45 -16.41 6.66
C PHE A 120 2.72 -17.68 6.20
N SER A 121 1.92 -17.60 5.14
CA SER A 121 1.18 -18.76 4.61
C SER A 121 2.10 -19.88 4.14
N VAL A 122 3.18 -19.55 3.41
CA VAL A 122 4.15 -20.55 2.93
C VAL A 122 4.92 -21.17 4.09
N THR A 123 5.30 -20.37 5.10
CA THR A 123 5.96 -20.88 6.31
C THR A 123 5.08 -21.87 7.07
N ILE A 124 3.79 -21.57 7.25
CA ILE A 124 2.84 -22.53 7.86
C ILE A 124 2.75 -23.80 7.03
N PHE A 125 2.60 -23.67 5.71
CA PHE A 125 2.49 -24.82 4.80
C PHE A 125 3.69 -25.76 4.95
N LYS A 126 4.91 -25.22 4.96
CA LYS A 126 6.12 -26.01 5.16
C LYS A 126 6.15 -26.71 6.53
N ILE A 127 5.78 -26.03 7.61
CA ILE A 127 5.74 -26.63 8.95
C ILE A 127 4.79 -27.82 8.96
N VAL A 128 3.58 -27.66 8.42
CA VAL A 128 2.59 -28.73 8.35
C VAL A 128 3.10 -29.89 7.50
N TYR A 129 3.72 -29.61 6.35
CA TYR A 129 4.30 -30.64 5.47
C TYR A 129 5.35 -31.49 6.20
N VAL A 130 6.30 -30.85 6.89
CA VAL A 130 7.35 -31.56 7.64
C VAL A 130 6.76 -32.34 8.81
N LEU A 131 5.76 -31.80 9.51
CA LEU A 131 5.10 -32.52 10.61
C LEU A 131 4.36 -33.77 10.12
N ILE A 132 3.73 -33.72 8.95
CA ILE A 132 3.07 -34.89 8.35
C ILE A 132 4.11 -35.97 8.01
N ASP A 133 5.24 -35.58 7.40
CA ASP A 133 6.33 -36.50 7.05
C ASP A 133 6.97 -37.18 8.28
N VAL A 134 6.97 -36.51 9.44
CA VAL A 134 7.44 -37.08 10.71
C VAL A 134 6.40 -38.01 11.36
N LEU A 135 5.11 -37.80 11.10
CA LEU A 135 4.00 -38.53 11.75
C LEU A 135 3.57 -39.80 11.02
N PHE A 136 3.82 -39.91 9.71
CA PHE A 136 3.41 -41.03 8.85
C PHE A 136 4.62 -41.75 8.26
#